data_AF-A0A7C1J5A8-F1
#
_entry.id   AF-A0A7C1J5A8-F1
#
_cell.length_a   1.000
_cell.length_b   1.000
_cell.length_c   1.000
_cell.angle_alpha   90.00
_cell.angle_beta   90.00
_cell.angle_gamma   90.00
#
_symmetry.space_group_name_H-M   'P 1'
#
loop_
_entity.id
_entity.type
_entity.pdbx_description
1 polymer ?
#
loop_
_entity_poly.entity_id
_entity_poly.type
_entity_poly.pdbx_seq_one_letter_code
_entity_poly.pdbx_strand_id
1 'polypeptide(L)'
;MKRKTMHLNEETLNEYLDGALETVERAAAEAHLAACPQCAARLAELQTLFATLEALPAEPLTRDLSAAVEAALTASTAAPLSLPMRAVLLLQAFIAVIVLALSAPVLLANLPPFNPAQLGPTFTLNWASLLEPLAQLWAQSQTFVRSATSPLTEISLWMWGATLGSLAVLWLVGNGAVLRFITSSRSHSWKN
;
A
#
# COMPACT_ATOMS: atom_id res chain seq x y z
N MET A 1 51.21 -11.60 -26.23
CA MET A 1 51.04 -10.76 -25.02
C MET A 1 50.32 -11.58 -23.95
N LYS A 2 51.03 -12.04 -22.90
CA LYS A 2 50.41 -12.76 -21.78
C LYS A 2 49.75 -11.71 -20.86
N ARG A 3 48.43 -11.60 -20.88
CA ARG A 3 47.70 -10.86 -19.82
C ARG A 3 47.98 -11.60 -18.52
N LYS A 4 48.68 -10.92 -17.61
CA LYS A 4 48.77 -11.33 -16.21
C LYS A 4 47.36 -11.23 -15.65
N THR A 5 46.63 -12.33 -15.57
CA THR A 5 45.28 -12.36 -15.00
C THR A 5 45.42 -12.14 -13.50
N MET A 6 45.08 -10.94 -13.02
CA MET A 6 44.85 -10.70 -11.61
C MET A 6 43.67 -11.58 -11.18
N HIS A 7 43.95 -12.55 -10.33
CA HIS A 7 42.91 -13.41 -9.73
C HIS A 7 42.04 -12.59 -8.78
N LEU A 8 40.81 -13.03 -8.57
CA LEU A 8 39.96 -12.55 -7.47
C LEU A 8 40.71 -12.76 -6.14
N ASN A 9 40.65 -11.77 -5.27
CA ASN A 9 41.11 -11.92 -3.90
C ASN A 9 40.13 -12.80 -3.11
N GLU A 10 40.51 -13.16 -1.89
CA GLU A 10 39.73 -14.06 -1.04
C GLU A 10 38.46 -13.39 -0.48
N GLU A 11 38.54 -12.10 -0.17
CA GLU A 11 37.43 -11.29 0.32
C GLU A 11 36.28 -11.24 -0.70
N THR A 12 36.54 -10.86 -1.95
CA THR A 12 35.52 -10.83 -3.01
C THR A 12 34.94 -12.22 -3.29
N LEU A 13 35.71 -13.29 -3.12
CA LEU A 13 35.21 -14.65 -3.30
C LEU A 13 34.24 -15.07 -2.18
N ASN A 14 34.53 -14.68 -0.94
CA ASN A 14 33.65 -14.89 0.21
C ASN A 14 32.39 -14.00 0.12
N GLU A 15 32.54 -12.72 -0.23
CA GLU A 15 31.40 -11.82 -0.45
C GLU A 15 30.49 -12.30 -1.60
N TYR A 16 31.08 -12.91 -2.64
CA TYR A 16 30.31 -13.55 -3.70
C TYR A 16 29.48 -14.73 -3.18
N LEU A 17 30.07 -15.58 -2.33
CA LEU A 17 29.39 -16.71 -1.68
C LEU A 17 28.27 -16.27 -0.75
N ASP A 18 28.52 -15.25 0.07
CA ASP A 18 27.56 -14.70 1.02
C ASP A 18 26.47 -13.87 0.34
N GLY A 19 26.59 -13.61 -0.97
CA GLY A 19 25.68 -12.75 -1.72
C GLY A 19 25.76 -11.28 -1.32
N ALA A 20 26.89 -10.86 -0.73
CA ALA A 20 27.13 -9.52 -0.20
C ALA A 20 27.68 -8.52 -1.23
N LEU A 21 28.10 -9.00 -2.42
CA LEU A 21 28.56 -8.12 -3.50
C LEU A 21 27.42 -7.30 -4.12
N GLU A 22 27.70 -6.03 -4.39
CA GLU A 22 26.84 -5.16 -5.18
C GLU A 22 26.67 -5.71 -6.61
N THR A 23 25.55 -5.37 -7.27
CA THR A 23 25.16 -6.00 -8.54
C THR A 23 26.21 -5.90 -9.64
N VAL A 24 26.96 -4.80 -9.70
CA VAL A 24 28.01 -4.56 -10.71
C VAL A 24 29.25 -5.40 -10.43
N GLU A 25 29.65 -5.48 -9.16
CA GLU A 25 30.82 -6.25 -8.72
C GLU A 25 30.57 -7.74 -8.85
N ARG A 26 29.35 -8.19 -8.52
CA ARG A 26 28.92 -9.57 -8.74
C ARG A 26 29.01 -9.97 -10.21
N ALA A 27 28.51 -9.15 -11.14
CA ALA A 27 28.60 -9.44 -12.57
C ALA A 27 30.06 -9.53 -13.06
N ALA A 28 30.95 -8.67 -12.54
CA ALA A 28 32.37 -8.72 -12.85
C ALA A 28 33.05 -9.99 -12.29
N ALA A 29 32.71 -10.39 -11.06
CA ALA A 29 33.17 -11.63 -10.45
C ALA A 29 32.69 -12.86 -11.23
N GLU A 30 31.42 -12.90 -11.65
CA GLU A 30 30.86 -13.98 -12.47
C GLU A 30 31.58 -14.11 -13.83
N ALA A 31 31.84 -12.98 -14.50
CA ALA A 31 32.60 -12.96 -15.74
C ALA A 31 34.04 -13.47 -15.55
N HIS A 32 34.68 -13.13 -14.42
CA HIS A 32 36.01 -13.62 -14.09
C HIS A 32 36.00 -15.13 -13.77
N LEU A 33 35.03 -15.61 -12.99
CA LEU A 33 34.88 -17.02 -12.65
C LEU A 33 34.64 -17.88 -13.90
N ALA A 34 33.90 -17.38 -14.89
CA ALA A 34 33.71 -18.04 -16.17
C ALA A 34 35.01 -18.11 -17.02
N ALA A 35 35.91 -17.13 -16.86
CA ALA A 35 37.14 -17.02 -17.63
C ALA A 35 38.39 -17.61 -16.94
N CYS A 36 38.36 -17.79 -15.62
CA CYS A 36 39.51 -18.22 -14.82
C CYS A 36 39.25 -19.55 -14.08
N PRO A 37 39.77 -20.69 -14.59
CA PRO A 37 39.54 -21.99 -13.97
C PRO A 37 40.14 -22.12 -12.57
N GLN A 38 41.19 -21.35 -12.25
CA GLN A 38 41.80 -21.35 -10.92
C GLN A 38 40.89 -20.70 -9.87
N CYS A 39 40.26 -19.58 -10.20
CA CYS A 39 39.30 -18.94 -9.32
C CYS A 39 38.02 -19.79 -9.17
N ALA A 40 37.56 -20.44 -10.26
CA ALA A 40 36.44 -21.37 -10.20
C ALA A 40 36.72 -22.59 -9.31
N ALA A 41 37.94 -23.15 -9.36
CA ALA A 41 38.34 -24.25 -8.50
C ALA A 41 38.35 -23.85 -7.02
N ARG A 42 38.91 -22.67 -6.70
CA ARG A 42 38.90 -22.12 -5.32
C ARG A 42 37.48 -21.89 -4.81
N LEU A 43 36.58 -21.38 -5.66
CA LEU A 43 35.17 -21.23 -5.30
C LEU A 43 34.53 -22.58 -4.95
N ALA A 44 34.78 -23.61 -5.76
CA ALA A 44 34.24 -24.95 -5.53
C ALA A 44 34.78 -25.58 -4.24
N GLU A 45 36.05 -25.34 -3.90
CA GLU A 45 36.64 -25.75 -2.61
C GLU A 45 35.91 -25.09 -1.43
N LEU A 46 35.68 -23.77 -1.50
CA LEU A 46 34.92 -23.05 -0.47
C LEU A 46 33.47 -23.53 -0.36
N GLN A 47 32.78 -23.73 -1.49
CA GLN A 47 31.42 -24.27 -1.51
C GLN A 47 31.34 -25.65 -0.85
N THR A 48 32.33 -26.51 -1.09
CA THR A 48 32.40 -27.84 -0.47
C THR A 48 32.60 -27.73 1.04
N LEU A 49 33.43 -26.79 1.49
CA LEU A 49 33.65 -26.52 2.91
C LEU A 49 32.35 -26.04 3.58
N PHE A 50 31.64 -25.06 3.00
CA PHE A 50 30.36 -24.58 3.54
C PHE A 50 29.28 -25.66 3.55
N ALA A 51 29.17 -26.46 2.49
CA ALA A 51 28.24 -27.60 2.47
C ALA A 51 28.55 -28.62 3.58
N THR A 52 29.82 -28.81 3.92
CA THR A 52 30.24 -29.68 5.03
C THR A 52 29.85 -29.08 6.39
N LEU A 53 29.97 -27.76 6.54
CA LEU A 53 29.56 -27.05 7.75
C LEU A 53 28.03 -27.06 7.93
N GLU A 54 27.27 -26.86 6.85
CA GLU A 54 25.81 -26.92 6.87
C GLU A 54 25.27 -28.33 7.18
N ALA A 55 26.04 -29.37 6.83
CA ALA A 55 25.70 -30.76 7.15
C ALA A 55 25.92 -31.13 8.63
N LEU A 56 26.50 -30.24 9.43
CA LEU A 56 26.65 -30.47 10.87
C LEU A 56 25.27 -30.55 11.55
N PRO A 57 25.12 -31.41 12.57
CA PRO A 57 23.87 -31.50 13.30
C PRO A 57 23.56 -30.15 13.96
N ALA A 58 22.32 -29.69 13.79
CA ALA A 58 21.84 -28.50 14.47
C ALA A 58 21.88 -28.72 15.98
N GLU A 59 22.62 -27.89 16.71
CA GLU A 59 22.63 -27.91 18.17
C GLU A 59 21.26 -27.41 18.66
N PRO A 60 20.54 -28.19 19.49
CA PRO A 60 19.27 -27.73 20.04
C PRO A 60 19.50 -26.49 20.91
N LEU A 61 18.78 -25.41 20.59
CA LEU A 61 18.78 -24.21 21.43
C LEU A 61 18.30 -24.59 22.85
N THR A 62 19.03 -24.16 23.88
CA THR A 62 18.67 -24.44 25.29
C THR A 62 17.31 -23.86 25.68
N ARG A 63 16.82 -22.86 24.94
CA ARG A 63 15.55 -22.19 25.16
C ARG A 63 14.83 -22.00 23.82
N ASP A 64 13.53 -22.31 23.81
CA ASP A 64 12.66 -21.98 22.69
C ASP A 64 12.41 -20.46 22.65
N LEU A 65 12.84 -19.84 21.56
CA LEU A 65 12.67 -18.41 21.29
C LEU A 65 11.50 -18.13 20.34
N SER A 66 10.91 -19.17 19.73
CA SER A 66 9.92 -19.03 18.65
C SER A 66 8.71 -18.22 19.12
N ALA A 67 8.17 -18.56 20.30
CA ALA A 67 7.04 -17.83 20.88
C ALA A 67 7.37 -16.35 21.17
N ALA A 68 8.60 -16.05 21.62
CA ALA A 68 9.02 -14.68 21.90
C ALA A 68 9.22 -13.87 20.61
N VAL A 69 9.76 -14.50 19.56
CA VAL A 69 9.93 -13.89 18.24
C VAL A 69 8.58 -13.67 17.58
N GLU A 70 7.69 -14.64 17.60
CA GLU A 70 6.32 -14.52 17.08
C GLU A 70 5.54 -13.40 17.79
N ALA A 71 5.65 -13.31 19.12
CA ALA A 71 5.08 -12.22 19.90
C ALA A 71 5.67 -10.85 19.51
N ALA A 72 6.99 -10.76 19.35
CA ALA A 72 7.66 -9.52 18.95
C ALA A 72 7.30 -9.09 17.51
N LEU A 73 7.20 -10.03 16.57
CA LEU A 73 6.80 -9.77 15.19
C LEU A 73 5.34 -9.30 15.12
N THR A 74 4.43 -10.01 15.79
CA THR A 74 3.02 -9.62 15.84
C THR A 74 2.85 -8.24 16.49
N ALA A 75 3.53 -7.97 17.61
CA ALA A 75 3.53 -6.65 18.25
C ALA A 75 4.09 -5.53 17.36
N SER A 76 5.11 -5.82 16.54
CA SER A 76 5.69 -4.87 15.59
C SER A 76 4.73 -4.55 14.43
N THR A 77 3.98 -5.54 13.94
CA THR A 77 2.95 -5.33 12.90
C THR A 77 1.65 -4.73 13.42
N ALA A 78 1.29 -5.03 14.66
CA ALA A 78 0.02 -4.63 15.25
C ALA A 78 0.10 -3.24 15.91
N ALA A 79 0.80 -2.27 15.31
CA ALA A 79 0.71 -0.90 15.78
C ALA A 79 -0.76 -0.44 15.64
N PRO A 80 -1.51 -0.28 16.75
CA PRO A 80 -2.91 0.08 16.65
C PRO A 80 -3.00 1.47 16.01
N LEU A 81 -3.88 1.64 15.02
CA LEU A 81 -4.21 2.97 14.52
C LEU A 81 -4.65 3.82 15.73
N SER A 82 -4.00 4.96 15.92
CA SER A 82 -4.31 5.86 17.03
C SER A 82 -5.79 6.28 16.96
N LEU A 83 -6.41 6.51 18.12
CA LEU A 83 -7.80 6.99 18.21
C LEU A 83 -8.10 8.20 17.28
N PRO A 84 -7.23 9.23 17.18
CA PRO A 84 -7.46 10.33 16.24
C PRO A 84 -7.41 9.88 14.77
N MET A 85 -6.54 8.94 14.39
CA MET A 85 -6.48 8.41 13.02
C MET A 85 -7.79 7.69 12.64
N ARG A 86 -8.34 6.89 13.56
CA ARG A 86 -9.63 6.24 13.36
C ARG A 86 -10.76 7.26 13.18
N ALA A 87 -10.80 8.30 14.01
CA ALA A 87 -11.81 9.35 13.91
C ALA A 87 -11.69 10.13 12.58
N VAL A 88 -10.48 10.44 12.14
CA VAL A 88 -10.24 11.12 10.86
C VAL A 88 -10.65 10.23 9.68
N LEU A 89 -10.31 8.92 9.69
CA LEU A 89 -10.75 7.98 8.66
C LEU A 89 -12.27 7.83 8.60
N LEU A 90 -12.93 7.74 9.77
CA LEU A 90 -14.40 7.69 9.84
C LEU A 90 -15.02 8.98 9.30
N LEU A 91 -14.45 10.13 9.64
CA LEU A 91 -14.90 11.41 9.12
C LEU A 91 -14.71 11.50 7.59
N GLN A 92 -13.59 11.03 7.06
CA GLN A 92 -13.32 10.97 5.62
C GLN A 92 -14.31 10.06 4.89
N ALA A 93 -14.55 8.86 5.43
CA ALA A 93 -15.53 7.93 4.87
C ALA A 93 -16.93 8.55 4.88
N PHE A 94 -17.31 9.21 5.98
CA PHE A 94 -18.58 9.90 6.09
C PHE A 94 -18.74 11.03 5.06
N ILE A 95 -17.71 11.87 4.90
CA ILE A 95 -17.69 12.94 3.89
C ILE A 95 -17.81 12.35 2.48
N ALA A 96 -17.06 11.27 2.17
CA ALA A 96 -17.11 10.63 0.87
C ALA A 96 -18.52 10.09 0.55
N VAL A 97 -19.19 9.47 1.52
CA VAL A 97 -20.58 9.01 1.39
C VAL A 97 -21.54 10.18 1.14
N ILE A 98 -21.39 11.30 1.85
CA ILE A 98 -22.21 12.50 1.65
C ILE A 98 -22.01 13.07 0.24
N VAL A 99 -20.75 13.23 -0.18
CA VAL A 99 -20.42 13.75 -1.52
C VAL A 99 -21.00 12.84 -2.60
N LEU A 100 -20.86 11.52 -2.44
CA LEU A 100 -21.44 10.55 -3.37
C LEU A 100 -22.97 10.67 -3.42
N ALA A 101 -23.65 10.75 -2.27
CA ALA A 101 -25.10 10.88 -2.19
C ALA A 101 -25.62 12.17 -2.83
N LEU A 102 -24.91 13.29 -2.66
CA LEU A 102 -25.28 14.59 -3.22
C LEU A 102 -24.97 14.72 -4.72
N SER A 103 -23.87 14.12 -5.18
CA SER A 103 -23.44 14.18 -6.59
C SER A 103 -24.10 13.11 -7.47
N ALA A 104 -24.53 11.98 -6.89
CA ALA A 104 -25.23 10.90 -7.58
C ALA A 104 -26.38 11.37 -8.48
N PRO A 105 -27.36 12.19 -8.04
CA PRO A 105 -28.46 12.62 -8.90
C PRO A 105 -27.99 13.40 -10.14
N VAL A 106 -26.94 14.21 -10.01
CA VAL A 106 -26.35 14.96 -11.13
C VAL A 106 -25.63 13.99 -12.07
N LEU A 107 -24.83 13.06 -11.55
CA LEU A 107 -24.18 12.04 -12.38
C LEU A 107 -25.21 11.19 -13.13
N LEU A 108 -26.22 10.65 -12.44
CA LEU A 108 -27.25 9.82 -13.05
C LEU A 108 -28.07 10.57 -14.10
N ALA A 109 -28.30 11.88 -13.94
CA ALA A 109 -28.99 12.70 -14.94
C ALA A 109 -28.16 12.97 -16.21
N ASN A 110 -26.82 12.89 -16.11
CA ASN A 110 -25.90 13.14 -17.22
C ASN A 110 -25.31 11.85 -17.82
N LEU A 111 -25.55 10.69 -17.21
CA LEU A 111 -25.18 9.40 -17.80
C LEU A 111 -26.03 9.14 -19.05
N PRO A 112 -25.43 8.67 -20.16
CA PRO A 112 -26.19 8.25 -21.33
C PRO A 112 -27.18 7.15 -20.91
N PRO A 113 -28.38 7.10 -21.53
CA PRO A 113 -29.39 6.11 -21.19
C PRO A 113 -28.79 4.70 -21.32
N PHE A 114 -28.80 3.98 -20.21
CA PHE A 114 -28.35 2.60 -20.16
C PHE A 114 -29.31 1.75 -21.01
N ASN A 115 -28.82 1.15 -22.09
CA ASN A 115 -29.64 0.27 -22.92
C ASN A 115 -29.46 -1.19 -22.45
N PRO A 116 -30.44 -1.78 -21.73
CA PRO A 116 -30.32 -3.14 -21.22
C PRO A 116 -30.25 -4.20 -22.34
N ALA A 117 -30.59 -3.84 -23.58
CA ALA A 117 -30.40 -4.71 -24.75
C ALA A 117 -28.92 -5.05 -24.99
N GLN A 118 -27.99 -4.27 -24.44
CA GLN A 118 -26.55 -4.54 -24.48
C GLN A 118 -26.09 -5.61 -23.47
N LEU A 119 -26.91 -5.98 -22.49
CA LEU A 119 -26.53 -6.95 -21.44
C LEU A 119 -26.91 -8.41 -21.72
N GLY A 120 -27.68 -8.70 -22.77
CA GLY A 120 -28.11 -10.07 -23.06
C GLY A 120 -29.11 -10.68 -22.05
N PRO A 121 -29.68 -11.86 -22.34
CA PRO A 121 -30.96 -12.33 -21.78
C PRO A 121 -30.92 -12.99 -20.38
N THR A 122 -29.93 -12.73 -19.54
CA THR A 122 -29.72 -13.51 -18.29
C THR A 122 -30.37 -12.97 -17.02
N PHE A 123 -31.17 -11.89 -17.06
CA PHE A 123 -31.66 -11.29 -15.81
C PHE A 123 -33.10 -10.80 -15.89
N THR A 124 -34.07 -11.71 -15.84
CA THR A 124 -35.51 -11.39 -15.71
C THR A 124 -35.97 -11.48 -14.25
N LEU A 125 -35.56 -10.49 -13.45
CA LEU A 125 -36.21 -10.16 -12.18
C LEU A 125 -36.97 -8.85 -12.39
N ASN A 126 -38.28 -8.82 -12.10
CA ASN A 126 -39.10 -7.62 -12.24
C ASN A 126 -38.84 -6.64 -11.09
N TRP A 127 -37.74 -5.91 -11.17
CA TRP A 127 -37.31 -4.92 -10.18
C TRP A 127 -38.28 -3.75 -10.00
N ALA A 128 -39.14 -3.49 -11.00
CA ALA A 128 -40.06 -2.35 -10.98
C ALA A 128 -40.99 -2.37 -9.75
N SER A 129 -41.56 -3.53 -9.42
CA SER A 129 -42.49 -3.64 -8.28
C SER A 129 -41.81 -3.51 -6.91
N LEU A 130 -40.50 -3.78 -6.80
CA LEU A 130 -39.75 -3.65 -5.55
C LEU A 130 -39.27 -2.20 -5.33
N LEU A 131 -39.07 -1.44 -6.40
CA LEU A 131 -38.47 -0.11 -6.34
C LEU A 131 -39.50 1.02 -6.39
N GLU A 132 -40.74 0.76 -6.80
CA GLU A 132 -41.83 1.75 -6.83
C GLU A 132 -41.98 2.56 -5.52
N PRO A 133 -41.97 1.94 -4.31
CA PRO A 133 -42.13 2.69 -3.06
C PRO A 133 -40.92 3.59 -2.77
N LEU A 134 -39.72 3.13 -3.14
CA LEU A 134 -38.47 3.89 -3.00
C LEU A 134 -38.42 5.04 -4.01
N ALA A 135 -38.92 4.84 -5.23
CA ALA A 135 -39.03 5.88 -6.26
C ALA A 135 -39.98 7.00 -5.84
N GLN A 136 -41.09 6.68 -5.18
CA GLN A 136 -42.04 7.68 -4.66
C GLN A 136 -41.44 8.47 -3.48
N LEU A 137 -40.80 7.80 -2.53
CA LEU A 137 -40.05 8.46 -1.44
C LEU A 137 -38.95 9.40 -1.98
N TRP A 138 -38.29 8.97 -3.06
CA TRP A 138 -37.28 9.76 -3.76
C TRP A 138 -37.86 10.97 -4.49
N ALA A 139 -38.98 10.81 -5.21
CA ALA A 139 -39.63 11.92 -5.88
C ALA A 139 -40.09 13.00 -4.88
N GLN A 140 -40.57 12.59 -3.71
CA GLN A 140 -41.01 13.48 -2.65
C GLN A 140 -39.83 14.20 -1.95
N SER A 141 -38.66 13.57 -1.85
CA SER A 141 -37.47 14.25 -1.32
C SER A 141 -36.91 15.28 -2.30
N GLN A 142 -37.02 15.04 -3.63
CA GLN A 142 -36.55 16.00 -4.63
C GLN A 142 -37.31 17.32 -4.63
N THR A 143 -38.62 17.31 -4.35
CA THR A 143 -39.40 18.56 -4.27
C THR A 143 -38.99 19.39 -3.07
N PHE A 144 -38.73 18.75 -1.92
CA PHE A 144 -38.17 19.40 -0.74
C PHE A 144 -36.78 19.98 -1.02
N VAL A 145 -35.87 19.20 -1.62
CA VAL A 145 -34.51 19.67 -1.96
C VAL A 145 -34.58 20.84 -2.94
N ARG A 146 -35.36 20.75 -4.03
CA ARG A 146 -35.52 21.83 -5.01
C ARG A 146 -36.08 23.12 -4.39
N SER A 147 -37.00 23.00 -3.44
CA SER A 147 -37.52 24.15 -2.70
C SER A 147 -36.49 24.79 -1.75
N ALA A 148 -35.53 23.99 -1.25
CA ALA A 148 -34.44 24.45 -0.38
C ALA A 148 -33.21 24.95 -1.16
N THR A 149 -33.01 24.53 -2.41
CA THR A 149 -31.84 24.86 -3.24
C THR A 149 -32.04 26.04 -4.18
N SER A 150 -33.21 26.67 -4.22
CA SER A 150 -33.49 27.84 -5.07
C SER A 150 -32.54 29.05 -4.90
N PRO A 151 -31.86 29.27 -3.75
CA PRO A 151 -30.86 30.35 -3.64
C PRO A 151 -29.42 29.91 -3.99
N LEU A 152 -29.14 28.63 -4.29
CA LEU A 152 -27.77 28.12 -4.51
C LEU A 152 -27.32 28.11 -5.98
N THR A 153 -28.20 28.44 -6.93
CA THR A 153 -27.90 28.40 -8.38
C THR A 153 -27.11 29.60 -8.91
N GLU A 154 -26.82 30.61 -8.09
CA GLU A 154 -25.96 31.76 -8.47
C GLU A 154 -24.53 31.69 -7.91
N ILE A 155 -24.10 30.53 -7.41
CA ILE A 155 -22.76 30.38 -6.84
C ILE A 155 -21.72 30.32 -7.98
N SER A 156 -20.94 31.39 -8.11
CA SER A 156 -19.88 31.54 -9.11
C SER A 156 -18.80 30.42 -9.02
N LEU A 157 -18.20 30.07 -10.16
CA LEU A 157 -17.18 29.01 -10.27
C LEU A 157 -15.99 29.20 -9.33
N TRP A 158 -15.59 30.44 -9.06
CA TRP A 158 -14.49 30.73 -8.12
C TRP A 158 -14.87 30.44 -6.66
N MET A 159 -16.15 30.59 -6.30
CA MET A 159 -16.65 30.27 -4.95
C MET A 159 -16.65 28.75 -4.72
N TRP A 160 -16.95 27.97 -5.76
CA TRP A 160 -16.74 26.51 -5.78
C TRP A 160 -15.26 26.15 -5.65
N GLY A 161 -14.39 26.82 -6.40
CA GLY A 161 -12.93 26.62 -6.30
C GLY A 161 -12.39 26.94 -4.90
N ALA A 162 -12.85 28.04 -4.29
CA ALA A 162 -12.44 28.46 -2.96
C ALA A 162 -12.92 27.49 -1.88
N THR A 163 -14.18 27.04 -1.93
CA THR A 163 -14.73 26.09 -0.96
C THR A 163 -14.05 24.72 -1.03
N LEU A 164 -13.87 24.17 -2.22
CA LEU A 164 -13.14 22.91 -2.41
C LEU A 164 -11.66 23.05 -2.02
N GLY A 165 -11.02 24.17 -2.37
CA GLY A 165 -9.64 24.47 -1.98
C GLY A 165 -9.46 24.56 -0.46
N SER A 166 -10.36 25.26 0.24
CA SER A 166 -10.34 25.35 1.70
C SER A 166 -10.56 24.00 2.37
N LEU A 167 -11.48 23.17 1.85
CA LEU A 167 -11.70 21.80 2.31
C LEU A 167 -10.45 20.93 2.14
N ALA A 168 -9.78 21.02 0.99
CA ALA A 168 -8.54 20.28 0.71
C ALA A 168 -7.39 20.71 1.64
N VAL A 169 -7.23 22.02 1.88
CA VAL A 169 -6.22 22.54 2.81
C VAL A 169 -6.50 22.09 4.24
N LEU A 170 -7.75 22.21 4.71
CA LEU A 170 -8.15 21.76 6.04
C LEU A 170 -7.87 20.27 6.23
N TRP A 171 -8.16 19.46 5.19
CA TRP A 171 -7.89 18.03 5.16
C TRP A 171 -6.39 17.72 5.24
N LEU A 172 -5.55 18.41 4.46
CA LEU A 172 -4.10 18.23 4.47
C LEU A 172 -3.46 18.65 5.80
N VAL A 173 -3.88 19.78 6.36
CA VAL A 173 -3.37 20.29 7.64
C VAL A 173 -3.80 19.37 8.78
N GLY A 174 -5.06 18.92 8.79
CA GLY A 174 -5.57 17.96 9.77
C GLY A 174 -4.81 16.64 9.75
N ASN A 175 -4.65 16.02 8.58
CA ASN A 175 -3.89 14.78 8.43
C ASN A 175 -2.40 14.97 8.75
N GLY A 176 -1.80 16.07 8.31
CA GLY A 176 -0.38 16.38 8.56
C GLY A 176 -0.07 16.55 10.05
N ALA A 177 -0.95 17.22 10.81
CA ALA A 177 -0.81 17.37 12.26
C ALA A 177 -0.92 16.02 12.99
N VAL A 178 -1.85 15.16 12.59
CA VAL A 178 -2.03 13.82 13.15
C VAL A 178 -0.80 12.95 12.89
N LEU A 179 -0.26 12.96 11.67
CA LEU A 179 0.95 12.20 11.32
C LEU A 179 2.17 12.67 12.12
N ARG A 180 2.37 13.98 12.28
CA ARG A 180 3.46 14.53 13.10
C ARG A 180 3.39 14.07 14.55
N PHE A 181 2.21 14.11 15.16
CA PHE A 181 2.02 13.66 16.55
C PHE A 181 2.35 12.17 16.73
N ILE A 182 2.03 11.34 15.74
CA ILE A 182 2.36 9.90 15.77
C ILE A 182 3.87 9.69 15.67
N THR A 183 4.56 10.40 14.75
CA THR A 183 6.01 10.29 14.61
C THR A 183 6.78 10.73 15.85
N SER A 184 6.29 11.75 16.59
CA SER A 184 6.93 12.20 17.84
C SER A 184 6.67 11.25 19.01
N SER A 185 5.54 10.53 19.03
CA SER A 185 5.25 9.54 20.09
C SER A 185 6.12 8.28 20.00
N ARG A 186 6.47 7.84 18.78
CA ARG A 186 7.35 6.66 18.57
C ARG A 186 8.79 6.89 19.04
N SER A 187 9.32 8.10 18.94
CA SER A 187 10.70 8.39 19.37
C SER A 187 10.87 8.42 20.89
N HIS A 188 9.78 8.53 21.66
CA HIS A 188 9.82 8.55 23.11
C HIS A 188 9.80 7.13 23.75
N SER A 189 9.50 6.09 22.96
CA SER A 189 9.41 4.70 23.42
C SER A 189 10.73 3.93 23.39
N TRP A 190 11.80 4.49 22.81
CA TRP A 190 13.12 3.83 22.68
C TRP A 190 14.13 4.28 23.75
N LYS A 191 13.68 5.06 24.74
CA LYS A 191 14.56 5.62 25.80
C LYS A 191 14.34 5.03 27.19
N ASN A 192 13.45 4.05 27.35
CA ASN A 192 13.23 3.33 28.61
C ASN A 192 13.45 1.83 28.40
#